data_AF-A0A0D1M4Q8-F1
#
_entry.id   AF-A0A0D1M4Q8-F1
#
_cell.length_a   1.000
_cell.length_b   1.000
_cell.length_c   1.000
_cell.angle_alpha   90.00
_cell.angle_beta   90.00
_cell.angle_gamma   90.00
#
_symmetry.space_group_name_H-M   'P 1'
#
loop_
_entity.id
_entity.type
_entity.pdbx_description
1 polymer ?
#
loop_
_entity_poly.entity_id
_entity_poly.type
_entity_poly.pdbx_seq_one_letter_code
_entity_poly.pdbx_strand_id
1 'polypeptide(L)'
;MVIAAPAIAQTQSTNPADQPSTPLPYDPGHDSNTPRSNAIAAESAPGVAAANRDVAAQARMDGHAVTAVNAANDARYQADVAAYRAAMRARRQTIVANAALQADRERAYAMAMADWRAQVDACERGKTRACNLPSPDPQNYM
;
A
#
# COMPACT_ATOMS: atom_id res chain seq x y z
N MET A 1 -22.55 4.87 100.06
CA MET A 1 -23.36 5.64 99.08
C MET A 1 -23.20 5.00 97.72
N VAL A 2 -24.33 4.60 97.10
CA VAL A 2 -24.63 4.42 95.66
C VAL A 2 -23.76 3.42 94.85
N ILE A 3 -24.21 2.54 93.93
CA ILE A 3 -25.40 1.71 93.57
C ILE A 3 -24.95 0.94 92.28
N ALA A 4 -25.66 -0.14 91.90
CA ALA A 4 -25.31 -1.23 90.97
C ALA A 4 -25.35 -0.96 89.43
N ALA A 5 -24.61 -1.83 88.69
CA ALA A 5 -24.87 -2.61 87.44
C ALA A 5 -25.58 -1.97 86.19
N PRO A 6 -25.69 -2.66 85.01
CA PRO A 6 -24.72 -3.37 84.14
C PRO A 6 -24.75 -2.87 82.65
N ALA A 7 -23.90 -3.49 81.82
CA ALA A 7 -23.90 -3.64 80.34
C ALA A 7 -24.64 -2.64 79.41
N ILE A 8 -23.92 -2.10 78.43
CA ILE A 8 -24.49 -1.86 77.09
C ILE A 8 -23.46 -2.19 76.03
N ALA A 9 -23.75 -3.23 75.25
CA ALA A 9 -23.15 -3.46 73.95
C ALA A 9 -23.27 -2.17 73.12
N GLN A 10 -22.17 -1.62 72.63
CA GLN A 10 -22.25 -0.65 71.55
C GLN A 10 -22.68 -1.41 70.31
N THR A 11 -23.99 -1.40 70.10
CA THR A 11 -24.67 -1.77 68.88
C THR A 11 -23.86 -1.28 67.69
N GLN A 12 -23.42 -2.22 66.85
CA GLN A 12 -23.19 -1.95 65.43
C GLN A 12 -24.32 -1.03 64.97
N SER A 13 -23.95 0.17 64.51
CA SER A 13 -24.87 0.98 63.74
C SER A 13 -25.22 0.13 62.52
N THR A 14 -26.39 -0.51 62.56
CA THR A 14 -26.99 -1.10 61.36
C THR A 14 -27.56 0.07 60.57
N ASN A 15 -26.67 0.86 59.97
CA ASN A 15 -27.09 1.81 58.96
C ASN A 15 -27.69 0.97 57.83
N PRO A 16 -28.95 1.20 57.40
CA PRO A 16 -29.58 0.39 56.36
C PRO A 16 -28.77 0.36 55.04
N ALA A 17 -27.86 1.32 54.85
CA ALA A 17 -26.90 1.37 53.74
C ALA A 17 -25.78 0.29 53.83
N ASP A 18 -25.53 -0.28 55.01
CA ASP A 18 -24.51 -1.30 55.26
C ASP A 18 -25.06 -2.73 55.12
N GLN A 19 -26.37 -2.88 54.88
CA GLN A 19 -26.96 -4.18 54.51
C GLN A 19 -26.93 -4.36 52.98
N PRO A 20 -26.65 -5.57 52.48
CA PRO A 20 -26.60 -5.82 51.04
C PRO A 20 -28.01 -5.69 50.43
N SER A 21 -28.30 -4.52 49.88
CA SER A 21 -29.47 -4.31 49.03
C SER A 21 -29.23 -4.92 47.64
N THR A 22 -30.31 -5.43 47.06
CA THR A 22 -30.38 -6.05 45.72
C THR A 22 -29.61 -5.19 44.70
N PRO A 23 -28.67 -5.76 43.90
CA PRO A 23 -27.92 -4.99 42.92
C PRO A 23 -28.87 -4.29 41.94
N LEU A 24 -28.71 -2.97 41.76
CA LEU A 24 -29.45 -2.24 40.75
C LEU A 24 -28.98 -2.68 39.35
N PRO A 25 -29.87 -2.74 38.35
CA PRO A 25 -29.57 -3.37 37.05
C PRO A 25 -28.59 -2.59 36.16
N TYR A 26 -28.19 -1.37 36.55
CA TYR A 26 -27.36 -0.46 35.77
C TYR A 26 -26.58 0.49 36.70
N ASP A 27 -25.70 -0.06 37.53
CA ASP A 27 -24.56 0.72 38.02
C ASP A 27 -23.30 0.22 37.28
N PRO A 28 -22.91 0.86 36.17
CA PRO A 28 -21.65 0.58 35.51
C PRO A 28 -20.55 1.16 36.39
N GLY A 29 -20.20 0.42 37.45
CA GLY A 29 -19.31 0.80 38.54
C GLY A 29 -18.25 1.81 38.14
N HIS A 30 -18.62 3.09 38.25
CA HIS A 30 -17.68 4.18 38.27
C HIS A 30 -16.90 4.03 39.56
N ASP A 31 -15.60 3.77 39.41
CA ASP A 31 -14.41 4.21 40.18
C ASP A 31 -14.64 4.79 41.58
N SER A 32 -15.58 4.19 42.30
CA SER A 32 -15.92 4.50 43.67
C SER A 32 -14.97 3.67 44.51
N ASN A 33 -14.08 4.32 45.25
CA ASN A 33 -13.17 3.68 46.22
C ASN A 33 -13.92 3.11 47.44
N THR A 34 -15.15 2.66 47.24
CA THR A 34 -15.94 2.01 48.27
C THR A 34 -15.41 0.60 48.51
N PRO A 35 -15.53 0.07 49.73
CA PRO A 35 -15.12 -1.30 50.04
C PRO A 35 -15.75 -2.35 49.12
N ARG A 36 -17.01 -2.14 48.67
CA ARG A 36 -17.74 -3.04 47.77
C ARG A 36 -17.11 -3.08 46.37
N SER A 37 -16.91 -1.91 45.75
CA SER A 37 -16.33 -1.82 44.40
C SER A 37 -14.90 -2.38 44.36
N ASN A 38 -14.12 -2.15 45.41
CA ASN A 38 -12.77 -2.70 45.55
C ASN A 38 -12.77 -4.23 45.68
N ALA A 39 -13.74 -4.81 46.39
CA ALA A 39 -13.87 -6.27 46.50
C ALA A 39 -14.24 -6.91 45.15
N ILE A 40 -15.19 -6.32 44.43
CA ILE A 40 -15.59 -6.79 43.08
C ILE A 40 -14.43 -6.66 42.09
N ALA A 41 -13.69 -5.55 42.13
CA ALA A 41 -12.50 -5.34 41.31
C ALA A 41 -11.39 -6.35 41.64
N ALA A 42 -11.16 -6.65 42.93
CA ALA A 42 -10.18 -7.65 43.34
C ALA A 42 -10.55 -9.07 42.88
N GLU A 43 -11.84 -9.42 42.94
CA GLU A 43 -12.34 -10.74 42.50
C GLU A 43 -12.30 -10.90 40.98
N SER A 44 -12.57 -9.83 40.22
CA SER A 44 -12.55 -9.84 38.75
C SER A 44 -11.16 -9.60 38.13
N ALA A 45 -10.21 -9.05 38.89
CA ALA A 45 -8.86 -8.72 38.42
C ALA A 45 -8.10 -9.90 37.76
N PRO A 46 -8.13 -11.14 38.28
CA PRO A 46 -7.47 -12.27 37.63
C PRO A 46 -8.05 -12.58 36.25
N GLY A 47 -9.39 -12.49 36.11
CA GLY A 47 -10.09 -12.72 34.85
C GLY A 47 -9.79 -11.65 33.80
N VAL A 48 -9.77 -10.39 34.21
CA VAL A 48 -9.39 -9.26 33.33
C VAL A 48 -7.93 -9.36 32.92
N ALA A 49 -7.02 -9.72 33.84
CA ALA A 49 -5.62 -9.92 33.54
C ALA A 49 -5.37 -11.13 32.61
N ALA A 50 -6.19 -12.18 32.68
CA ALA A 50 -6.16 -13.29 31.72
C ALA A 50 -6.63 -12.83 30.34
N ALA A 51 -7.81 -12.19 30.25
CA ALA A 51 -8.35 -11.69 28.99
C ALA A 51 -7.40 -10.70 28.28
N ASN A 52 -6.76 -9.80 29.03
CA ASN A 52 -5.78 -8.86 28.47
C ASN A 52 -4.53 -9.58 27.92
N ARG A 53 -4.10 -10.68 28.55
CA ARG A 53 -2.98 -11.49 28.03
C ARG A 53 -3.37 -12.19 26.73
N ASP A 54 -4.59 -12.69 26.62
CA ASP A 54 -5.09 -13.37 25.42
C ASP A 54 -5.22 -12.40 24.23
N VAL A 55 -5.80 -11.21 24.46
CA VAL A 55 -5.87 -10.15 23.44
C VAL A 55 -4.47 -9.69 23.03
N ALA A 56 -3.54 -9.53 23.98
CA ALA A 56 -2.17 -9.18 23.66
C ALA A 56 -1.45 -10.29 22.85
N ALA A 57 -1.77 -11.56 23.08
CA ALA A 57 -1.22 -12.67 22.31
C ALA A 57 -1.77 -12.70 20.88
N GLN A 58 -3.09 -12.49 20.71
CA GLN A 58 -3.72 -12.39 19.39
C GLN A 58 -3.19 -11.21 18.58
N ALA A 59 -3.09 -10.02 19.18
CA ALA A 59 -2.58 -8.83 18.52
C ALA A 59 -1.12 -8.99 18.02
N ARG A 60 -0.29 -9.77 18.73
CA ARG A 60 1.08 -10.09 18.26
C ARG A 60 1.03 -10.98 17.01
N MET A 61 0.19 -12.01 17.00
CA MET A 61 0.06 -12.92 15.86
C MET A 61 -0.43 -12.18 14.61
N ASP A 62 -1.44 -11.31 14.76
CA ASP A 62 -1.97 -10.49 13.67
C ASP A 62 -0.93 -9.47 13.18
N GLY A 63 -0.20 -8.82 14.09
CA GLY A 63 0.86 -7.87 13.74
C GLY A 63 2.00 -8.50 12.94
N HIS A 64 2.40 -9.73 13.26
CA HIS A 64 3.41 -10.46 12.49
C HIS A 64 2.91 -10.82 11.09
N ALA A 65 1.65 -11.27 10.96
CA ALA A 65 1.05 -11.59 9.67
C ALA A 65 0.94 -10.35 8.76
N VAL A 66 0.47 -9.22 9.30
CA VAL A 66 0.39 -7.95 8.58
C VAL A 66 1.78 -7.47 8.13
N THR A 67 2.78 -7.56 9.01
CA THR A 67 4.15 -7.15 8.69
C THR A 67 4.75 -8.00 7.56
N ALA A 68 4.53 -9.31 7.59
CA ALA A 68 5.01 -10.21 6.55
C ALA A 68 4.35 -9.95 5.19
N VAL A 69 3.03 -9.71 5.17
CA VAL A 69 2.30 -9.37 3.95
C VAL A 69 2.77 -8.03 3.38
N ASN A 70 2.95 -7.02 4.23
CA ASN A 70 3.45 -5.72 3.80
C ASN A 70 4.86 -5.82 3.19
N ALA A 71 5.78 -6.54 3.85
CA ALA A 71 7.12 -6.76 3.30
C ALA A 71 7.10 -7.49 1.95
N ALA A 72 6.22 -8.49 1.77
CA ALA A 72 6.06 -9.18 0.50
C ALA A 72 5.48 -8.27 -0.59
N ASN A 73 4.52 -7.41 -0.25
CA ASN A 73 3.96 -6.44 -1.18
C ASN A 73 4.98 -5.37 -1.58
N ASP A 74 5.78 -4.87 -0.64
CA ASP A 74 6.86 -3.92 -0.92
C ASP A 74 7.91 -4.53 -1.84
N ALA A 75 8.31 -5.79 -1.59
CA ALA A 75 9.25 -6.50 -2.45
C ALA A 75 8.72 -6.67 -3.88
N ARG A 76 7.43 -7.03 -4.03
CA ARG A 76 6.76 -7.12 -5.34
C ARG A 76 6.72 -5.77 -6.05
N TYR A 77 6.33 -4.72 -5.34
CA TYR A 77 6.29 -3.36 -5.88
C TYR A 77 7.67 -2.92 -6.41
N GLN A 78 8.74 -3.17 -5.65
CA GLN A 78 10.10 -2.83 -6.10
C GLN A 78 10.52 -3.64 -7.33
N ALA A 79 10.15 -4.92 -7.40
CA ALA A 79 10.40 -5.75 -8.57
C ALA A 79 9.64 -5.22 -9.81
N ASP A 80 8.38 -4.85 -9.65
CA ASP A 80 7.55 -4.29 -10.73
C ASP A 80 8.09 -2.94 -11.21
N VAL A 81 8.53 -2.07 -10.29
CA VAL A 81 9.18 -0.79 -10.63
C VAL A 81 10.48 -1.03 -11.40
N ALA A 82 11.29 -2.01 -10.99
CA ALA A 82 12.53 -2.35 -11.69
C ALA A 82 12.25 -2.89 -13.10
N ALA A 83 11.26 -3.78 -13.25
CA ALA A 83 10.81 -4.32 -14.52
C ALA A 83 10.27 -3.22 -15.44
N TYR A 84 9.43 -2.33 -14.92
CA TYR A 84 8.90 -1.18 -15.64
C TYR A 84 10.02 -0.25 -16.14
N ARG A 85 10.99 0.08 -15.27
CA ARG A 85 12.14 0.91 -15.66
C ARG A 85 12.98 0.24 -16.75
N ALA A 86 13.18 -1.08 -16.68
CA ALA A 86 13.89 -1.83 -17.71
C ALA A 86 13.14 -1.81 -19.05
N ALA A 87 11.82 -2.05 -19.02
CA ALA A 87 10.96 -1.98 -20.21
C ALA A 87 10.99 -0.59 -20.85
N MET A 88 10.95 0.48 -20.05
CA MET A 88 11.04 1.86 -20.55
C MET A 88 12.38 2.16 -21.21
N ARG A 89 13.50 1.67 -20.65
CA ARG A 89 14.83 1.80 -21.29
C ARG A 89 14.90 1.08 -22.63
N ALA A 90 14.43 -0.18 -22.68
CA ALA A 90 14.39 -0.95 -23.92
C ALA A 90 13.52 -0.26 -24.98
N ARG A 91 12.32 0.22 -24.59
CA ARG A 91 11.43 0.95 -25.50
C ARG A 91 12.05 2.23 -26.04
N ARG A 92 12.79 2.98 -25.21
CA ARG A 92 13.52 4.17 -25.68
C ARG A 92 14.54 3.81 -26.76
N GLN A 93 15.29 2.72 -26.58
CA GLN A 93 16.26 2.25 -27.58
C GLN A 93 15.58 1.90 -28.90
N THR A 94 14.44 1.18 -28.86
CA THR A 94 13.66 0.86 -30.06
C THR A 94 13.14 2.11 -30.77
N ILE A 95 12.63 3.10 -30.03
CA ILE A 95 12.15 4.35 -30.63
C ILE A 95 13.30 5.08 -31.34
N VAL A 96 14.47 5.17 -30.71
CA VAL A 96 15.65 5.81 -31.31
C VAL A 96 16.09 5.07 -32.58
N ALA A 97 16.16 3.74 -32.54
CA ALA A 97 16.52 2.94 -33.72
C ALA A 97 15.52 3.12 -34.87
N ASN A 98 14.22 3.13 -34.57
CA ASN A 98 13.17 3.36 -35.58
C ASN A 98 13.23 4.78 -36.15
N ALA A 99 13.50 5.79 -35.33
CA ALA A 99 13.64 7.17 -35.80
C ALA A 99 14.84 7.32 -36.73
N ALA A 100 15.97 6.68 -36.43
CA ALA A 100 17.15 6.67 -37.30
C ALA A 100 16.83 5.99 -38.65
N LEU A 101 16.23 4.80 -38.62
CA LEU A 101 15.81 4.08 -39.83
C LEU A 101 14.84 4.91 -40.68
N GLN A 102 13.92 5.63 -40.06
CA GLN A 102 12.99 6.51 -40.76
C GLN A 102 13.71 7.68 -41.43
N ALA A 103 14.66 8.32 -40.75
CA ALA A 103 15.48 9.39 -41.33
C ALA A 103 16.31 8.88 -42.52
N ASP A 104 16.88 7.67 -42.43
CA ASP A 104 17.63 7.05 -43.52
C ASP A 104 16.73 6.78 -44.73
N ARG A 105 15.50 6.28 -44.52
CA ARG A 105 14.49 6.08 -45.58
C ARG A 105 14.11 7.39 -46.27
N GLU A 106 13.90 8.45 -45.50
CA GLU A 106 13.57 9.77 -46.04
C GLU A 106 14.70 10.33 -46.90
N ARG A 107 15.94 10.20 -46.42
CA ARG A 107 17.14 10.60 -47.18
C ARG A 107 17.30 9.78 -48.45
N ALA A 108 17.13 8.45 -48.35
CA ALA A 108 17.20 7.53 -49.47
C ALA A 108 16.16 7.86 -50.56
N TYR A 109 14.92 8.14 -50.14
CA TYR A 109 13.87 8.61 -51.04
C TYR A 109 14.23 9.95 -51.69
N ALA A 110 14.75 10.92 -50.92
CA ALA A 110 15.15 12.21 -51.47
C ALA A 110 16.26 12.08 -52.52
N MET A 111 17.25 11.19 -52.30
CA MET A 111 18.31 10.91 -53.28
C MET A 111 17.76 10.24 -54.54
N ALA A 112 16.90 9.23 -54.40
CA ALA A 112 16.23 8.59 -55.54
C ALA A 112 15.42 9.61 -56.37
N MET A 113 14.71 10.52 -55.70
CA MET A 113 13.97 11.60 -56.37
C MET A 113 14.88 12.62 -57.06
N ALA A 114 16.09 12.88 -56.52
CA ALA A 114 17.07 13.74 -57.18
C ALA A 114 17.60 13.10 -58.47
N ASP A 115 17.99 11.83 -58.41
CA ASP A 115 18.47 11.09 -59.58
C ASP A 115 17.40 10.89 -60.63
N TRP A 116 16.14 10.69 -60.22
CA TRP A 116 15.01 10.61 -61.13
C TRP A 116 14.81 11.92 -61.89
N ARG A 117 14.87 13.08 -61.20
CA ARG A 117 14.80 14.39 -61.88
C ARG A 117 15.95 14.57 -62.86
N ALA A 118 17.18 14.19 -62.47
CA ALA A 118 18.33 14.26 -63.38
C ALA A 118 18.18 13.35 -64.61
N GLN A 119 17.57 12.18 -64.45
CA GLN A 119 17.23 11.25 -65.53
C GLN A 119 16.18 11.86 -66.48
N VAL A 120 15.11 12.46 -65.94
CA VAL A 120 14.08 13.16 -66.72
C VAL A 120 14.70 14.30 -67.52
N ASP A 121 15.46 15.18 -66.88
CA ASP A 121 16.14 16.30 -67.55
C ASP A 121 17.09 15.81 -68.66
N ALA A 122 17.77 14.68 -68.45
CA ALA A 122 18.64 14.06 -69.46
C ALA A 122 17.85 13.50 -70.64
N CYS A 123 16.70 12.87 -70.36
CA CYS A 123 15.79 12.37 -71.38
C CYS A 123 15.22 13.52 -72.23
N GLU A 124 14.77 14.61 -71.61
CA GLU A 124 14.25 15.80 -72.29
C GLU A 124 15.30 16.46 -73.20
N ARG A 125 16.59 16.39 -72.82
CA ARG A 125 17.72 16.82 -73.67
C ARG A 125 18.08 15.83 -74.78
N GLY A 126 17.24 14.81 -75.03
CA GLY A 126 17.41 13.85 -76.11
C GLY A 126 18.35 12.67 -75.81
N LYS A 127 18.78 12.47 -74.56
CA LYS A 127 19.59 11.30 -74.20
C LYS A 127 18.70 10.06 -74.07
N THR A 128 18.49 9.34 -75.18
CA THR A 128 17.61 8.15 -75.25
C THR A 128 17.94 7.08 -74.20
N ARG A 129 19.22 6.92 -73.83
CA ARG A 129 19.63 5.99 -72.76
C ARG A 129 18.97 6.36 -71.43
N ALA A 130 18.92 7.65 -71.07
CA ALA A 130 18.31 8.11 -69.83
C ALA A 130 16.80 7.87 -69.80
N CYS A 131 16.11 8.02 -70.94
CA CYS A 131 14.67 7.71 -71.06
C CYS A 131 14.34 6.24 -70.79
N ASN A 132 15.28 5.33 -71.09
CA ASN A 132 15.09 3.89 -70.96
C ASN A 132 15.67 3.30 -69.66
N LEU A 133 16.27 4.14 -68.80
CA LEU A 133 16.71 3.66 -67.49
C LEU A 133 15.49 3.43 -66.58
N PRO A 134 15.54 2.44 -65.68
CA PRO A 134 14.53 2.29 -64.66
C PRO A 134 14.52 3.50 -63.71
N SER A 135 13.38 3.73 -63.06
CA SER A 135 13.28 4.68 -61.96
C SER A 135 14.25 4.28 -60.83
N PRO A 136 15.00 5.23 -60.26
CA PRO A 136 15.84 4.95 -59.10
C PRO A 136 15.03 4.37 -57.94
N ASP A 137 15.50 3.26 -57.38
CA ASP A 137 14.90 2.63 -56.20
C ASP A 137 15.53 3.23 -54.91
N PRO A 138 14.74 3.84 -54.01
CA PRO A 138 15.21 4.31 -52.72
C PRO A 138 16.00 3.25 -51.92
N GLN A 139 15.70 1.97 -52.07
CA GLN A 139 16.42 0.89 -51.36
C GLN A 139 17.91 0.83 -51.73
N ASN A 140 18.31 1.34 -52.89
CA ASN A 140 19.73 1.38 -53.30
C ASN A 140 20.53 2.50 -52.60
N TYR A 141 19.87 3.34 -51.81
CA TYR A 141 20.46 4.49 -51.11
C TYR A 141 20.41 4.37 -49.59
N MET A 142 19.90 3.25 -49.07
CA MET A 142 19.87 2.88 -47.66
C MET A 142 21.11 2.05 -47.31
#